data_AF-A0A673JPC5-F1
#
_entry.id   AF-A0A673JPC5-F1
#
_cell.length_a   1.000
_cell.length_b   1.000
_cell.length_c   1.000
_cell.angle_alpha   90.00
_cell.angle_beta   90.00
_cell.angle_gamma   90.00
#
_symmetry.space_group_name_H-M   'P 1'
#
loop_
_entity.id
_entity.type
_entity.pdbx_description
1 polymer ?
#
loop_
_entity_poly.entity_id
_entity_poly.type
_entity_poly.pdbx_seq_one_letter_code
_entity_poly.pdbx_strand_id
1 'polypeptide(L)'
;MNHLSLRELCCLFCCPPCPSRITSKLAFLPPEPTYTLMCDESGSCWTLHLSERADWQYSAREKDAIECFMTRTSRGNRIACMFVRCSPNARYTLLFSHGNAVDLGQMSSFYIGLGSRINCNVFSYDYSGYGASSGKPSENNLYADVDAAWHALRTSEPETI
;
A
#
# COMPACT_ATOMS: atom_id res chain seq x y z
N MET A 1 -7.04 28.41 -8.74
CA MET A 1 -5.59 28.21 -8.51
C MET A 1 -5.17 29.22 -7.45
N ASN A 2 -4.91 28.76 -6.23
CA ASN A 2 -4.63 29.64 -5.09
C ASN A 2 -3.20 30.17 -5.20
N HIS A 3 -3.05 31.48 -5.41
CA HIS A 3 -1.74 32.14 -5.40
C HIS A 3 -1.24 32.26 -3.96
N LEU A 4 -0.31 31.39 -3.58
CA LEU A 4 0.48 31.56 -2.36
C LEU A 4 1.42 32.75 -2.54
N SER A 5 1.36 33.70 -1.62
CA SER A 5 2.21 34.89 -1.62
C SER A 5 3.66 34.55 -1.27
N LEU A 6 4.60 35.38 -1.72
CA LEU A 6 6.04 35.20 -1.45
C LEU A 6 6.35 35.11 0.05
N ARG A 7 5.55 35.82 0.87
CA ARG A 7 5.64 35.81 2.34
C ARG A 7 5.25 34.46 2.94
N GLU A 8 4.23 33.81 2.40
CA GLU A 8 3.81 32.47 2.83
C GLU A 8 4.83 31.41 2.43
N LEU A 9 5.48 31.57 1.27
CA LEU A 9 6.63 30.75 0.86
C LEU A 9 7.83 30.94 1.79
N CYS A 10 8.19 32.17 2.17
CA CYS A 10 9.28 32.40 3.13
C CYS A 10 8.98 31.82 4.51
N CYS A 11 7.73 31.87 4.98
CA CYS A 11 7.34 31.23 6.24
C CYS A 11 7.44 29.69 6.19
N LEU A 12 7.24 29.07 5.03
CA LEU A 12 7.42 27.63 4.80
C LEU A 12 8.88 27.17 4.92
N PHE A 13 9.84 28.00 4.50
CA PHE A 13 11.26 27.62 4.41
C PHE A 13 12.16 28.23 5.49
N CYS A 14 11.76 29.34 6.13
CA CYS A 14 12.68 30.13 6.97
C CYS A 14 12.25 30.32 8.45
N CYS A 15 11.09 29.82 8.89
CA CYS A 15 10.61 29.99 10.27
C CYS A 15 9.90 28.74 10.83
N PRO A 16 10.48 27.96 11.78
CA PRO A 16 9.81 26.80 12.38
C PRO A 16 8.84 27.22 13.51
N PRO A 17 7.78 26.45 13.80
CA PRO A 17 7.41 25.16 13.22
C PRO A 17 6.30 25.31 12.16
N CYS A 18 6.51 24.75 10.97
CA CYS A 18 5.40 24.47 10.07
C CYS A 18 4.38 23.62 10.83
N PRO A 19 3.09 24.00 10.86
CA PRO A 19 2.06 23.16 11.45
C PRO A 19 2.17 21.76 10.84
N SER A 20 2.16 20.72 11.67
CA SER A 20 2.29 19.32 11.22
C SER A 20 1.34 18.95 10.07
N ARG A 21 0.20 19.63 9.97
CA ARG A 21 -0.76 19.52 8.85
C ARG A 21 -0.18 19.94 7.49
N ILE A 22 0.72 20.92 7.44
CA ILE A 22 1.38 21.37 6.20
C ILE A 22 2.47 20.39 5.83
N THR A 23 3.32 20.00 6.79
CA THR A 23 4.37 18.99 6.57
C THR A 23 3.77 17.67 6.10
N SER A 24 2.68 17.22 6.70
CA SER A 24 1.96 16.01 6.28
C SER A 24 1.44 16.11 4.84
N LYS A 25 0.95 17.28 4.40
CA LYS A 25 0.48 17.46 3.02
C LYS A 25 1.61 17.45 1.99
N LEU A 26 2.83 17.81 2.38
CA LEU A 26 4.01 17.77 1.52
C LEU A 26 4.71 16.42 1.57
N ALA A 27 4.66 15.74 2.72
CA ALA A 27 5.31 14.47 2.96
C ALA A 27 4.53 13.29 2.40
N PHE A 28 3.20 13.39 2.27
CA PHE A 28 2.35 12.31 1.74
C PHE A 28 1.69 12.72 0.44
N LEU A 29 2.05 12.04 -0.64
CA LEU A 29 1.58 12.32 -2.01
C LEU A 29 0.98 11.07 -2.64
N PRO A 30 -0.16 10.57 -2.12
CA PRO A 30 -0.83 9.42 -2.71
C PRO A 30 -1.18 9.70 -4.17
N PRO A 31 -0.88 8.78 -5.10
CA PRO A 31 -1.31 8.92 -6.49
C PRO A 31 -2.82 8.72 -6.60
N GLU A 32 -3.37 9.08 -7.76
CA GLU A 32 -4.70 8.58 -8.14
C GLU A 32 -4.67 7.05 -8.18
N PRO A 33 -5.63 6.35 -7.54
CA PRO A 33 -5.61 4.89 -7.47
C PRO A 33 -5.49 4.23 -8.86
N THR A 34 -4.58 3.28 -8.95
CA THR A 34 -4.32 2.51 -10.17
C THR A 34 -4.97 1.14 -10.15
N TYR A 35 -5.68 0.80 -9.09
CA TYR A 35 -6.41 -0.43 -8.95
C TYR A 35 -7.69 -0.25 -8.13
N THR A 36 -8.59 -1.24 -8.22
CA THR A 36 -9.76 -1.36 -7.35
C THR A 36 -9.85 -2.77 -6.79
N LEU A 37 -10.42 -2.90 -5.59
CA LEU A 37 -10.75 -4.18 -4.98
C LEU A 37 -12.26 -4.32 -4.91
N MET A 38 -12.78 -5.40 -5.48
CA MET A 38 -14.20 -5.74 -5.43
C MET A 38 -14.37 -6.95 -4.53
N CYS A 39 -15.24 -6.83 -3.54
CA CYS A 39 -15.62 -7.96 -2.71
C CYS A 39 -16.79 -8.71 -3.36
N ASP A 40 -16.79 -10.03 -3.23
CA ASP A 40 -17.96 -10.83 -3.55
C ASP A 40 -19.12 -10.56 -2.57
N GLU A 41 -20.32 -11.06 -2.91
CA GLU A 41 -21.53 -10.89 -2.08
C GLU A 41 -21.37 -11.45 -0.65
N SER A 42 -20.45 -12.41 -0.47
CA SER A 42 -20.19 -13.05 0.82
C SER A 42 -19.25 -12.27 1.74
N GLY A 43 -18.51 -11.28 1.21
CA GLY A 43 -17.51 -10.56 2.01
C GLY A 43 -16.15 -11.28 2.11
N SER A 44 -16.00 -12.44 1.49
CA SER A 44 -14.90 -13.38 1.76
C SER A 44 -13.85 -13.42 0.66
N CYS A 45 -14.22 -13.08 -0.57
CA CYS A 45 -13.32 -13.10 -1.73
C CYS A 45 -13.15 -11.69 -2.29
N TRP A 46 -11.89 -11.31 -2.52
CA TRP A 46 -11.54 -10.01 -3.07
C TRP A 46 -10.90 -10.17 -4.45
N THR A 47 -11.51 -9.55 -5.44
CA THR A 47 -10.99 -9.53 -6.81
C THR A 47 -10.21 -8.24 -7.06
N LEU A 48 -8.95 -8.38 -7.48
CA LEU A 48 -8.08 -7.28 -7.87
C LEU A 48 -8.35 -6.86 -9.32
N HIS A 49 -8.65 -5.59 -9.55
CA HIS A 49 -8.75 -4.99 -10.88
C HIS A 49 -7.67 -3.91 -11.04
N LEU A 50 -6.69 -4.17 -11.91
CA LEU A 50 -5.65 -3.20 -12.25
C LEU A 50 -6.14 -2.32 -13.41
N SER A 51 -5.90 -1.02 -13.31
CA SER A 51 -6.07 -0.07 -14.41
C SER A 51 -4.84 -0.05 -15.31
N GLU A 52 -4.94 0.58 -16.49
CA GLU A 52 -3.79 0.77 -17.39
C GLU A 52 -2.63 1.52 -16.71
N ARG A 53 -2.93 2.45 -15.80
CA ARG A 53 -1.92 3.24 -15.05
C ARG A 53 -1.11 2.42 -14.03
N ALA A 54 -1.52 1.18 -13.78
CA ALA A 54 -0.71 0.26 -12.96
C ALA A 54 0.51 -0.27 -13.74
N ASP A 55 0.57 -0.05 -15.06
CA ASP A 55 1.66 -0.47 -15.94
C ASP A 55 2.00 -1.98 -15.78
N TRP A 56 0.96 -2.81 -15.70
CA TRP A 56 1.12 -4.25 -15.48
C TRP A 56 1.90 -4.94 -16.60
N GLN A 57 2.99 -5.63 -16.24
CA GLN A 57 3.99 -6.13 -17.20
C GLN A 57 3.90 -7.65 -17.47
N TYR A 58 3.01 -8.35 -16.78
CA TYR A 58 2.90 -9.82 -16.82
C TYR A 58 1.58 -10.29 -17.45
N SER A 59 1.38 -11.59 -17.57
CA SER A 59 0.13 -12.15 -18.09
C SER A 59 -0.94 -12.23 -16.99
N ALA A 60 -2.16 -12.65 -17.37
CA ALA A 60 -3.22 -12.92 -16.40
C ALA A 60 -2.86 -14.06 -15.43
N ARG A 61 -2.01 -15.01 -15.84
CA ARG A 61 -1.60 -16.14 -15.01
C ARG A 61 -0.79 -15.70 -13.80
N GLU A 62 0.13 -14.75 -13.97
CA GLU A 62 0.90 -14.22 -12.85
C GLU A 62 0.02 -13.42 -11.88
N LYS A 63 -1.08 -12.85 -12.37
CA LYS A 63 -2.05 -12.14 -11.53
C LYS A 63 -2.76 -13.08 -10.55
N ASP A 64 -2.94 -14.35 -10.91
CA ASP A 64 -3.53 -15.37 -10.02
C ASP A 64 -2.67 -15.66 -8.78
N ALA A 65 -1.38 -15.28 -8.80
CA ALA A 65 -0.49 -15.37 -7.64
C ALA A 65 -0.69 -14.22 -6.63
N ILE A 66 -1.53 -13.23 -6.96
CA ILE A 66 -1.79 -12.05 -6.14
C ILE A 66 -3.12 -12.22 -5.41
N GLU A 67 -3.05 -12.29 -4.09
CA GLU A 67 -4.21 -12.22 -3.21
C GLU A 67 -4.27 -10.83 -2.59
N CYS A 68 -5.45 -10.21 -2.62
CA CYS A 68 -5.69 -8.94 -1.96
C CYS A 68 -6.78 -9.10 -0.91
N PHE A 69 -6.76 -8.29 0.13
CA PHE A 69 -7.84 -8.20 1.11
C PHE A 69 -7.73 -6.90 1.90
N MET A 70 -8.73 -6.60 2.73
CA MET A 70 -8.73 -5.44 3.60
C MET A 70 -8.51 -5.86 5.05
N THR A 71 -7.66 -5.14 5.79
CA THR A 71 -7.54 -5.28 7.25
C THR A 71 -7.87 -3.97 7.95
N ARG A 72 -8.17 -4.03 9.25
CA ARG A 72 -8.53 -2.88 10.08
C ARG A 72 -7.39 -2.51 11.01
N THR A 73 -7.04 -1.23 11.03
CA THR A 73 -5.99 -0.70 11.90
C THR A 73 -6.53 -0.37 13.28
N SER A 74 -5.63 -0.26 14.27
CA SER A 74 -5.97 0.17 15.64
C SER A 74 -6.59 1.57 15.70
N ARG A 75 -6.36 2.38 14.66
CA ARG A 75 -6.93 3.72 14.50
C ARG A 75 -8.25 3.75 13.71
N GLY A 76 -8.77 2.57 13.37
CA GLY A 76 -10.08 2.38 12.75
C GLY A 76 -10.14 2.56 11.24
N ASN A 77 -8.99 2.74 10.57
CA ASN A 77 -8.92 2.76 9.12
C ASN A 77 -8.98 1.33 8.59
N ARG A 78 -9.56 1.15 7.40
CA ARG A 78 -9.38 -0.05 6.59
C ARG A 78 -8.26 0.19 5.59
N ILE A 79 -7.27 -0.70 5.57
CA ILE A 79 -6.16 -0.66 4.63
C ILE A 79 -6.18 -1.88 3.73
N ALA A 80 -5.79 -1.70 2.47
CA ALA A 80 -5.61 -2.79 1.52
C ALA A 80 -4.28 -3.50 1.77
N CYS A 81 -4.31 -4.82 1.69
CA CYS A 81 -3.14 -5.70 1.75
C CYS A 81 -3.07 -6.51 0.45
N MET A 82 -1.86 -6.85 0.05
CA MET A 82 -1.54 -7.64 -1.13
C MET A 82 -0.48 -8.67 -0.75
N PHE A 83 -0.82 -9.95 -0.88
CA PHE A 83 0.09 -11.08 -0.75
C PHE A 83 0.38 -11.62 -2.15
N VAL A 84 1.63 -11.56 -2.56
CA VAL A 84 2.12 -12.11 -3.84
C VAL A 84 2.91 -13.39 -3.57
N ARG A 85 2.39 -14.53 -4.03
CA ARG A 85 3.07 -15.84 -3.95
C ARG A 85 4.03 -16.02 -5.11
N CYS A 86 5.25 -15.51 -4.96
CA CYS A 86 6.20 -15.42 -6.08
C CYS A 86 6.96 -16.73 -6.37
N SER A 87 6.95 -17.70 -5.45
CA SER A 87 7.62 -19.00 -5.62
C SER A 87 6.90 -20.12 -4.87
N PRO A 88 6.75 -21.33 -5.46
CA PRO A 88 6.09 -22.46 -4.81
C PRO A 88 6.84 -22.99 -3.59
N ASN A 89 8.15 -22.73 -3.49
CA ASN A 89 9.01 -23.19 -2.40
C ASN A 89 9.63 -22.02 -1.62
N ALA A 90 8.96 -20.86 -1.62
CA ALA A 90 9.40 -19.71 -0.83
C ALA A 90 9.41 -20.06 0.66
N ARG A 91 10.57 -19.94 1.31
CA ARG A 91 10.72 -20.13 2.76
C ARG A 91 10.43 -18.86 3.55
N TYR A 92 10.58 -17.70 2.92
CA TYR A 92 10.46 -16.41 3.56
C TYR A 92 9.46 -15.53 2.81
N THR A 93 8.81 -14.65 3.57
CA THR A 93 7.92 -13.61 3.06
C THR A 93 8.45 -12.25 3.48
N LEU A 94 8.60 -11.37 2.51
CA LEU A 94 9.03 -9.99 2.73
C LEU A 94 7.82 -9.11 3.02
N LEU A 95 7.71 -8.59 4.24
CA LEU A 95 6.80 -7.46 4.51
C LEU A 95 7.42 -6.19 3.91
N PHE A 96 6.80 -5.67 2.87
CA PHE A 96 7.29 -4.55 2.07
C PHE A 96 6.40 -3.32 2.26
N SER A 97 6.99 -2.21 2.69
CA SER A 97 6.34 -0.90 2.75
C SER A 97 6.68 -0.11 1.48
N HIS A 98 5.68 0.25 0.67
CA HIS A 98 5.91 0.90 -0.62
C HIS A 98 6.32 2.38 -0.52
N GLY A 99 6.75 2.96 -1.65
CA GLY A 99 7.15 4.37 -1.72
C GLY A 99 5.99 5.36 -1.64
N ASN A 100 6.30 6.64 -1.41
CA ASN A 100 5.29 7.68 -1.15
C ASN A 100 4.39 8.06 -2.34
N ALA A 101 4.81 7.82 -3.58
CA ALA A 101 4.09 8.27 -4.79
C ALA A 101 3.59 7.09 -5.63
N VAL A 102 3.40 5.95 -4.99
CA VAL A 102 2.93 4.72 -5.60
C VAL A 102 1.83 4.11 -4.74
N ASP A 103 1.04 3.22 -5.34
CA ASP A 103 0.10 2.34 -4.65
C ASP A 103 0.40 0.87 -4.95
N LEU A 104 -0.34 -0.05 -4.33
CA LEU A 104 -0.19 -1.49 -4.57
C LEU A 104 -0.36 -1.89 -6.03
N GLY A 105 -1.21 -1.19 -6.79
CA GLY A 105 -1.44 -1.48 -8.20
C GLY A 105 -0.17 -1.28 -9.02
N GLN A 106 0.48 -0.12 -8.90
CA GLN A 106 1.74 0.19 -9.60
C GLN A 106 2.89 -0.72 -9.16
N MET A 107 2.89 -1.14 -7.89
CA MET A 107 3.96 -1.97 -7.33
C MET A 107 3.80 -3.47 -7.62
N SER A 108 2.62 -3.90 -8.07
CA SER A 108 2.29 -5.32 -8.28
C SER A 108 3.31 -6.06 -9.18
N SER A 109 3.69 -5.48 -10.31
CA SER A 109 4.68 -6.07 -11.22
C SER A 109 6.07 -6.14 -10.58
N PHE A 110 6.45 -5.10 -9.83
CA PHE A 110 7.72 -5.08 -9.10
C PHE A 110 7.79 -6.20 -8.05
N TYR A 111 6.71 -6.47 -7.32
CA TYR A 111 6.67 -7.53 -6.30
C TYR A 111 6.87 -8.92 -6.88
N ILE A 112 6.24 -9.23 -8.01
CA ILE A 112 6.49 -10.49 -8.73
C ILE A 112 7.96 -10.58 -9.12
N GLY A 113 8.49 -9.57 -9.81
CA GLY A 113 9.86 -9.57 -10.26
C GLY A 113 10.89 -9.64 -9.12
N LEU A 114 10.63 -8.98 -7.99
CA LEU A 114 11.49 -9.04 -6.81
C LEU A 114 11.44 -10.43 -6.19
N GLY A 115 10.25 -10.90 -5.81
CA GLY A 115 10.07 -12.15 -5.07
C GLY A 115 10.55 -13.38 -5.83
N SER A 116 10.30 -13.44 -7.14
CA SER A 116 10.78 -14.56 -7.96
C SER A 116 12.30 -14.60 -8.10
N ARG A 117 12.98 -13.44 -8.10
CA ARG A 117 14.46 -13.38 -8.19
C ARG A 117 15.15 -13.74 -6.88
N ILE A 118 14.55 -13.42 -5.74
CA ILE A 118 15.13 -13.69 -4.41
C ILE A 118 14.50 -14.90 -3.71
N ASN A 119 13.62 -15.63 -4.39
CA ASN A 119 12.90 -16.80 -3.88
C ASN A 119 12.15 -16.54 -2.56
N CYS A 120 11.38 -15.45 -2.52
CA CYS A 120 10.55 -15.07 -1.37
C CYS A 120 9.16 -14.66 -1.85
N ASN A 121 8.14 -14.86 -1.01
CA ASN A 121 6.86 -14.20 -1.21
C ASN A 121 6.97 -12.72 -0.82
N VAL A 122 6.03 -11.90 -1.27
CA VAL A 122 5.97 -10.48 -0.90
C VAL A 122 4.60 -10.18 -0.32
N PHE A 123 4.58 -9.57 0.86
CA PHE A 123 3.38 -9.02 1.46
C PHE A 123 3.54 -7.51 1.53
N SER A 124 2.61 -6.77 0.95
CA SER A 124 2.60 -5.30 0.97
C SER A 124 1.22 -4.81 1.36
N TYR A 125 1.13 -3.54 1.74
CA TYR A 125 -0.11 -2.88 2.13
C TYR A 125 -0.06 -1.42 1.68
N ASP A 126 -1.23 -0.85 1.37
CA ASP A 126 -1.33 0.60 1.13
C ASP A 126 -1.48 1.35 2.45
N TYR A 127 -0.78 2.46 2.61
CA TYR A 127 -0.98 3.35 3.76
C TYR A 127 -2.40 3.91 3.81
N SER A 128 -2.84 4.36 4.98
CA SER A 128 -4.11 5.06 5.13
C SER A 128 -4.21 6.25 4.17
N GLY A 129 -5.22 6.27 3.30
CA GLY A 129 -5.43 7.27 2.26
C GLY A 129 -4.69 7.05 0.95
N TYR A 130 -4.08 5.88 0.74
CA TYR A 130 -3.46 5.44 -0.52
C TYR A 130 -4.31 4.39 -1.21
N GLY A 131 -4.28 4.35 -2.55
CA GLY A 131 -4.97 3.34 -3.35
C GLY A 131 -6.39 3.05 -2.87
N ALA A 132 -6.65 1.80 -2.46
CA ALA A 132 -7.97 1.39 -1.95
C ALA A 132 -8.14 1.58 -0.42
N SER A 133 -7.10 2.03 0.29
CA SER A 133 -7.13 2.26 1.73
C SER A 133 -7.91 3.53 2.10
N SER A 134 -8.73 3.40 3.14
CA SER A 134 -9.49 4.52 3.71
C SER A 134 -8.63 5.41 4.62
N GLY A 135 -9.22 6.49 5.14
CA GLY A 135 -8.57 7.39 6.08
C GLY A 135 -7.78 8.49 5.38
N LYS A 136 -6.72 8.98 6.05
CA LYS A 136 -5.84 10.03 5.53
C LYS A 136 -4.39 9.73 5.89
N PRO A 137 -3.43 10.15 5.05
CA PRO A 137 -2.02 9.97 5.38
C PRO A 137 -1.63 10.80 6.60
N SER A 138 -0.95 10.16 7.54
CA SER A 138 -0.29 10.81 8.68
C SER A 138 0.69 9.82 9.30
N GLU A 139 1.72 10.32 9.99
CA GLU A 139 2.72 9.47 10.66
C GLU A 139 2.08 8.47 11.64
N ASN A 140 1.14 8.94 12.47
CA ASN A 140 0.43 8.07 13.42
C ASN A 140 -0.40 6.98 12.75
N ASN A 141 -0.96 7.25 11.57
CA ASN A 141 -1.66 6.22 10.80
C ASN A 141 -0.64 5.25 10.19
N LEU A 142 0.48 5.74 9.66
CA LEU A 142 1.52 4.89 9.06
C LEU A 142 2.06 3.83 10.03
N TYR A 143 2.28 4.19 11.31
CA TYR A 143 2.63 3.22 12.35
C TYR A 143 1.50 2.20 12.59
N ALA A 144 0.25 2.66 12.71
CA ALA A 144 -0.88 1.76 12.88
C ALA A 144 -1.16 0.87 11.66
N ASP A 145 -0.80 1.35 10.46
CA ASP A 145 -0.96 0.63 9.20
C ASP A 145 0.04 -0.54 9.12
N VAL A 146 1.32 -0.30 9.43
CA VAL A 146 2.35 -1.37 9.42
C VAL A 146 2.08 -2.41 10.50
N ASP A 147 1.62 -2.01 11.68
CA ASP A 147 1.25 -2.96 12.74
C ASP A 147 0.12 -3.86 12.27
N ALA A 148 -0.94 -3.29 11.67
CA ALA A 148 -2.07 -4.05 11.16
C ALA A 148 -1.67 -4.99 10.01
N ALA A 149 -0.80 -4.53 9.11
CA ALA A 149 -0.26 -5.35 8.03
C ALA A 149 0.60 -6.50 8.55
N TRP A 150 1.46 -6.26 9.54
CA TRP A 150 2.25 -7.30 10.20
C TRP A 150 1.37 -8.34 10.90
N HIS A 151 0.32 -7.91 11.60
CA HIS A 151 -0.65 -8.83 12.19
C HIS A 151 -1.37 -9.65 11.13
N ALA A 152 -1.84 -9.01 10.05
CA ALA A 152 -2.52 -9.68 8.94
C ALA A 152 -1.63 -10.72 8.26
N LEU A 153 -0.36 -10.39 7.98
CA LEU A 153 0.62 -11.30 7.41
C LEU A 153 0.73 -12.57 8.26
N ARG A 154 0.96 -12.44 9.57
CA ARG A 154 1.11 -13.59 10.47
C ARG A 154 -0.13 -14.46 10.59
N THR A 155 -1.32 -13.91 10.38
CA THR A 155 -2.56 -14.70 10.35
C THR A 155 -2.85 -15.34 8.99
N SER A 156 -2.28 -14.78 7.92
CA SER A 156 -2.47 -15.28 6.56
C SER A 156 -1.50 -16.40 6.18
N GLU A 157 -0.36 -16.50 6.87
CA GLU A 157 0.53 -17.65 6.75
C GLU A 157 0.08 -18.77 7.71
N PRO A 158 -0.30 -19.96 7.22
CA PRO A 158 -0.45 -21.10 8.09
C PRO A 158 0.91 -21.40 8.73
N GLU A 159 0.94 -21.52 10.07
CA GLU A 159 2.13 -21.92 10.82
C GLU A 159 2.74 -23.17 10.20
N THR A 160 3.84 -23.00 9.48
CA THR A 160 4.64 -24.12 9.01
C THR A 160 5.60 -24.45 10.12
N ILE A 161 5.16 -25.29 11.07
CA ILE A 161 6.01 -25.96 12.05
C ILE A 161 6.58 -27.22 11.42
#